data_AF-A0AAE5CA36-F1
#
_entry.id   AF-A0AAE5CA36-F1
#
_cell.length_a   1.000
_cell.length_b   1.000
_cell.length_c   1.000
_cell.angle_alpha   90.00
_cell.angle_beta   90.00
_cell.angle_gamma   90.00
#
_symmetry.space_group_name_H-M   'P 1'
#
loop_
_entity.id
_entity.type
_entity.pdbx_description
1 polymer ?
#
loop_
_entity_poly.entity_id
_entity_poly.type
_entity_poly.pdbx_seq_one_letter_code
_entity_poly.pdbx_strand_id
1 'polypeptide(L)'
;MAKFDPFRGTRVPQQVPRLVAVFAVAIIGLLVARYFLVPDTFGQLGHYRAAALDTIVAHEKKYAGQQACQLCHFQIMQKRLAGNHKGVGCESCHGPAATHVSDPAQIKPSIPSEREFCLRCHEYSPSRPTGFPQIDPVRHNPMSFCSNCHDPHAPEPPVIPGQCSACHGQIARQKAVSHHAGLECTTCHEAPEEHKVTPRLVRPTKPTERSFCGGCHARDADSPPHIPRINLRLHNPRYVCWQCHYPHYPETP
;
A
#
# COMPACT_ATOMS: atom_id res chain seq x y z
N MET A 1 40.20 43.11 64.41
CA MET A 1 39.93 41.66 64.33
C MET A 1 38.74 41.44 63.42
N ALA A 2 38.97 41.22 62.12
CA ALA A 2 37.93 40.79 61.19
C ALA A 2 37.91 39.26 61.20
N LYS A 3 36.78 38.65 61.58
CA LYS A 3 36.60 37.19 61.56
C LYS A 3 36.52 36.74 60.10
N PHE A 4 37.49 35.95 59.68
CA PHE A 4 37.47 35.23 58.40
C PHE A 4 36.35 34.18 58.50
N ASP A 5 35.29 34.34 57.70
CA ASP A 5 34.23 33.35 57.55
C ASP A 5 34.60 32.45 56.34
N PRO A 6 35.05 31.20 56.58
CA PRO A 6 35.54 30.32 55.53
C PRO A 6 34.41 29.74 54.64
N PHE A 7 33.14 30.07 54.90
CA PHE A 7 31.99 29.51 54.16
C PHE A 7 31.35 30.46 53.15
N ARG A 8 31.99 31.58 52.83
CA ARG A 8 31.47 32.54 51.85
C ARG A 8 31.77 32.10 50.41
N GLY A 9 30.96 31.17 49.90
CA GLY A 9 30.85 30.84 48.47
C GLY A 9 31.33 29.42 48.19
N THR A 10 30.44 28.43 48.08
CA THR A 10 29.41 28.38 47.05
C THR A 10 28.03 28.08 47.66
N ARG A 11 27.20 29.12 47.85
CA ARG A 11 25.77 28.88 48.10
C ARG A 11 25.20 28.28 46.83
N VAL A 12 24.79 27.02 46.94
CA VAL A 12 24.10 26.31 45.88
C VAL A 12 22.90 27.17 45.43
N PRO A 13 22.79 27.51 44.14
CA PRO A 13 21.67 28.32 43.65
C PRO A 13 20.34 27.69 44.05
N GLN A 14 19.37 28.50 44.46
CA GLN A 14 18.07 28.03 44.98
C GLN A 14 17.31 27.10 43.99
N GLN A 15 17.66 27.20 42.70
CA GLN A 15 17.15 26.37 41.62
C GLN A 15 17.65 24.92 41.72
N VAL A 16 18.87 24.69 42.21
CA VAL A 16 19.50 23.37 42.22
C VAL A 16 18.79 22.39 43.16
N PRO A 17 18.44 22.71 44.42
CA PRO A 17 17.67 21.79 45.28
C PRO A 17 16.29 21.44 44.71
N ARG A 18 15.62 22.41 44.06
CA ARG A 18 14.32 22.19 43.39
C ARG A 18 14.46 21.22 42.22
N LEU A 19 15.49 21.42 41.41
CA LEU A 19 15.78 20.55 40.27
C LEU A 19 16.15 19.14 40.74
N VAL A 20 16.98 19.01 41.77
CA VAL A 20 17.34 17.72 42.40
C VAL A 20 16.09 17.00 42.90
N ALA A 21 15.16 17.69 43.57
CA ALA A 21 13.91 17.08 44.02
C ALA A 21 13.06 16.54 42.86
N VAL A 22 12.93 17.30 41.76
CA VAL A 22 12.20 16.86 40.55
C VAL A 22 12.87 15.63 39.93
N PHE A 23 14.19 15.63 39.76
CA PHE A 23 14.91 14.47 39.24
C PHE A 23 14.82 13.27 40.17
N ALA A 24 14.88 13.47 41.49
CA ALA A 24 14.72 12.40 42.45
C ALA A 24 13.34 11.74 42.33
N VAL A 25 12.27 12.54 42.26
CA VAL A 25 10.90 12.03 42.03
C VAL A 25 10.80 11.29 40.70
N ALA A 26 11.35 11.84 39.61
CA ALA A 26 11.35 11.20 38.30
C ALA A 26 12.12 9.87 38.29
N ILE A 27 13.30 9.82 38.92
CA ILE A 27 14.12 8.61 39.03
C ILE A 27 13.43 7.56 39.88
N ILE A 28 12.87 7.95 41.03
CA ILE A 28 12.10 7.04 41.89
C ILE A 28 10.91 6.49 41.12
N GLY A 29 10.17 7.35 40.41
CA GLY A 29 9.07 6.94 39.54
C GLY A 29 9.51 5.94 38.47
N LEU A 30 10.65 6.18 37.82
CA LEU A 30 11.22 5.27 36.82
C LEU A 30 11.62 3.92 37.43
N LEU A 31 12.24 3.91 38.61
CA LEU A 31 12.66 2.69 39.30
C LEU A 31 11.45 1.85 39.72
N VAL A 32 10.40 2.49 40.25
CA VAL A 32 9.12 1.84 40.57
C VAL A 32 8.48 1.28 39.31
N ALA A 33 8.38 2.06 38.24
CA ALA A 33 7.84 1.60 36.97
C ALA A 33 8.64 0.40 36.43
N ARG A 34 9.97 0.47 36.48
CA ARG A 34 10.84 -0.63 36.04
C ARG A 34 10.63 -1.89 36.88
N TYR A 35 10.49 -1.76 38.19
CA TYR A 35 10.26 -2.89 39.08
C TYR A 35 8.95 -3.63 38.76
N PHE A 36 7.87 -2.90 38.45
CA PHE A 36 6.56 -3.52 38.14
C PHE A 36 6.38 -3.93 36.67
N LEU A 37 7.03 -3.25 35.72
CA LEU A 37 6.80 -3.46 34.29
C LEU A 37 7.84 -4.33 33.60
N VAL A 38 9.00 -4.60 34.22
CA VAL A 38 10.01 -5.51 33.67
C VAL A 38 9.75 -6.93 34.19
N PRO A 39 9.36 -7.88 33.33
CA PRO A 39 9.13 -9.25 33.76
C PRO A 39 10.42 -9.91 34.27
N ASP A 40 10.30 -10.86 35.21
CA ASP A 40 11.43 -11.57 35.82
C ASP A 40 12.37 -12.23 34.81
N THR A 41 11.81 -12.68 33.67
CA THR A 41 12.56 -13.35 32.60
C THR A 41 13.00 -12.42 31.48
N PHE A 42 12.83 -11.12 31.62
CA PHE A 42 13.29 -10.14 30.64
C PHE A 42 14.81 -10.11 30.56
N GLY A 43 15.37 -10.12 29.35
CA GLY A 43 16.82 -10.02 29.15
C GLY A 43 17.57 -11.35 29.16
N GLN A 44 16.95 -12.46 29.60
CA GLN A 44 17.65 -13.74 29.74
C GLN A 44 18.09 -14.35 28.39
N LEU A 45 17.30 -14.16 27.32
CA LEU A 45 17.58 -14.66 25.97
C LEU A 45 17.70 -13.55 24.92
N GLY A 46 17.67 -12.28 25.34
CA GLY A 46 17.61 -11.11 24.46
C GLY A 46 16.68 -10.03 25.01
N HIS A 47 16.42 -8.99 24.23
CA HIS A 47 15.60 -7.84 24.66
C HIS A 47 14.09 -8.11 24.65
N TYR A 48 13.67 -9.20 25.30
CA TYR A 48 12.29 -9.63 25.46
C TYR A 48 12.14 -10.52 26.70
N ARG A 49 10.88 -10.80 27.09
CA ARG A 49 10.53 -11.73 28.18
C ARG A 49 10.80 -13.16 27.74
N ALA A 50 11.78 -13.87 28.31
CA ALA A 50 12.12 -15.23 27.86
C ALA A 50 10.95 -16.23 27.99
N ALA A 51 10.14 -16.12 29.06
CA ALA A 51 8.92 -16.91 29.22
C ALA A 51 7.85 -16.63 28.14
N ALA A 52 8.05 -15.65 27.25
CA ALA A 52 7.18 -15.43 26.11
C ALA A 52 7.22 -16.60 25.12
N LEU A 53 8.37 -17.28 25.01
CA LEU A 53 8.53 -18.44 24.13
C LEU A 53 7.57 -19.56 24.54
N ASP A 54 7.57 -19.94 25.81
CA ASP A 54 6.66 -20.97 26.33
C ASP A 54 5.19 -20.56 26.15
N THR A 55 4.87 -19.28 26.39
CA THR A 55 3.51 -18.80 26.15
C THR A 55 3.10 -18.89 24.69
N ILE A 56 3.99 -18.58 23.74
CA ILE A 56 3.70 -18.66 22.30
C ILE A 56 3.59 -20.12 21.85
N VAL A 57 4.48 -21.00 22.33
CA VAL A 57 4.46 -22.44 22.03
C VAL A 57 3.19 -23.10 22.56
N ALA A 58 2.68 -22.65 23.70
CA ALA A 58 1.44 -23.17 24.28
C ALA A 58 0.17 -22.80 23.48
N HIS A 59 0.24 -21.84 22.54
CA HIS A 59 -0.90 -21.53 21.69
C HIS A 59 -1.17 -22.67 20.70
N GLU A 60 -2.44 -23.02 20.53
CA GLU A 60 -2.85 -24.00 19.54
C GLU A 60 -2.51 -23.50 18.13
N LYS A 61 -1.75 -24.30 17.37
CA LYS A 61 -1.37 -23.99 15.99
C LYS A 61 -2.60 -24.06 15.08
N LYS A 62 -3.11 -22.90 14.65
CA LYS A 62 -4.22 -22.79 13.68
C LYS A 62 -3.76 -22.70 12.23
N TYR A 63 -2.58 -22.12 12.00
CA TYR A 63 -1.99 -21.97 10.67
C TYR A 63 -1.10 -23.17 10.37
N ALA A 64 -1.33 -23.86 9.26
CA ALA A 64 -0.53 -24.98 8.79
C ALA A 64 0.92 -24.56 8.48
N GLY A 65 1.08 -23.40 7.85
CA GLY A 65 2.32 -22.94 7.23
C GLY A 65 2.52 -23.52 5.82
N GLN A 66 3.10 -22.72 4.93
CA GLN A 66 3.27 -23.05 3.51
C GLN A 66 4.04 -24.36 3.24
N GLN A 67 5.01 -24.71 4.08
CA GLN A 67 5.79 -25.96 3.92
C GLN A 67 4.92 -27.20 4.12
N ALA A 68 3.87 -27.15 4.94
CA ALA A 68 2.95 -28.27 5.09
C ALA A 68 2.10 -28.45 3.82
N CYS A 69 1.67 -27.34 3.20
CA CYS A 69 0.87 -27.38 1.98
C CYS A 69 1.63 -28.02 0.80
N GLN A 70 2.92 -27.73 0.65
CA GLN A 70 3.70 -28.19 -0.50
C GLN A 70 3.88 -29.72 -0.56
N LEU A 71 3.78 -30.41 0.59
CA LEU A 71 3.96 -31.86 0.66
C LEU A 71 2.88 -32.60 -0.15
N CYS A 72 1.67 -32.06 -0.20
CA CYS A 72 0.53 -32.63 -0.94
C CYS A 72 0.18 -31.81 -2.21
N HIS A 73 0.40 -30.50 -2.20
CA HIS A 73 0.02 -29.59 -3.30
C HIS A 73 1.22 -29.00 -4.06
N PHE A 74 2.25 -29.80 -4.30
CA PHE A 74 3.50 -29.32 -4.93
C PHE A 74 3.29 -28.67 -6.30
N GLN A 75 2.42 -29.19 -7.15
CA GLN A 75 2.19 -28.64 -8.50
C GLN A 75 1.55 -27.26 -8.45
N ILE A 76 0.56 -27.07 -7.57
CA ILE A 76 -0.10 -25.77 -7.34
C ILE A 76 0.92 -24.78 -6.79
N MET A 77 1.78 -25.24 -5.87
CA MET A 77 2.86 -24.44 -5.32
C MET A 77 3.80 -23.93 -6.42
N GLN A 78 4.31 -24.84 -7.26
CA GLN A 78 5.22 -24.50 -8.36
C GLN A 78 4.58 -23.53 -9.36
N LYS A 79 3.31 -23.76 -9.71
CA LYS A 79 2.54 -22.84 -10.55
C LYS A 79 2.46 -21.44 -9.92
N ARG A 80 2.18 -21.37 -8.62
CA ARG A 80 2.13 -20.09 -7.89
C ARG A 80 3.46 -19.38 -7.83
N LEU A 81 4.55 -20.08 -7.58
CA LEU A 81 5.89 -19.50 -7.57
C LEU A 81 6.33 -18.98 -8.93
N ALA A 82 5.90 -19.61 -10.01
CA ALA A 82 6.15 -19.14 -11.37
C ALA A 82 5.29 -17.92 -11.74
N GLY A 83 4.15 -17.72 -11.07
CA GLY A 83 3.20 -16.65 -11.35
C GLY A 83 3.40 -15.36 -10.56
N ASN A 84 2.50 -14.39 -10.79
CA ASN A 84 2.54 -13.06 -10.14
C ASN A 84 2.16 -13.08 -8.65
N HIS A 85 1.48 -14.13 -8.17
CA HIS A 85 1.15 -14.33 -6.75
C HIS A 85 2.21 -15.08 -5.95
N LYS A 86 3.44 -15.24 -6.47
CA LYS A 86 4.53 -15.95 -5.79
C LYS A 86 4.84 -15.49 -4.36
N GLY A 87 4.57 -14.21 -4.05
CA GLY A 87 4.75 -13.61 -2.72
C GLY A 87 3.54 -13.73 -1.78
N VAL A 88 2.43 -14.31 -2.22
CA VAL A 88 1.19 -14.46 -1.44
C VAL A 88 1.12 -15.89 -0.89
N GLY A 89 1.07 -16.03 0.43
CA GLY A 89 0.94 -17.33 1.10
C GLY A 89 -0.42 -18.00 0.83
N CYS A 90 -0.46 -19.33 0.82
CA CYS A 90 -1.72 -20.08 0.59
C CYS A 90 -2.80 -19.66 1.59
N GLU A 91 -2.39 -19.48 2.85
CA GLU A 91 -3.26 -19.16 3.98
C GLU A 91 -3.79 -17.73 3.95
N SER A 92 -3.19 -16.85 3.13
CA SER A 92 -3.72 -15.51 2.87
C SER A 92 -5.04 -15.57 2.10
N CYS A 93 -5.28 -16.64 1.33
CA CYS A 93 -6.51 -16.87 0.57
C CYS A 93 -7.38 -17.97 1.18
N HIS A 94 -6.78 -19.12 1.49
CA HIS A 94 -7.47 -20.35 1.90
C HIS A 94 -7.69 -20.46 3.42
N GLY A 95 -7.26 -19.45 4.18
CA GLY A 95 -7.31 -19.44 5.63
C GLY A 95 -6.26 -20.37 6.28
N PRO A 96 -6.35 -20.57 7.61
CA PRO A 96 -5.27 -21.18 8.39
C PRO A 96 -4.99 -22.66 8.07
N ALA A 97 -6.01 -23.45 7.69
CA ALA A 97 -5.89 -24.81 7.18
C ALA A 97 -5.10 -25.85 8.02
N ALA A 98 -4.75 -25.61 9.29
CA ALA A 98 -4.04 -26.61 10.10
C ALA A 98 -4.85 -27.91 10.29
N THR A 99 -6.17 -27.81 10.48
CA THR A 99 -7.06 -28.97 10.61
C THR A 99 -7.16 -29.76 9.31
N HIS A 100 -7.12 -29.09 8.16
CA HIS A 100 -7.05 -29.73 6.84
C HIS A 100 -5.77 -30.55 6.67
N VAL A 101 -4.63 -30.07 7.18
CA VAL A 101 -3.38 -30.85 7.14
C VAL A 101 -3.49 -32.13 7.97
N SER A 102 -4.17 -32.08 9.12
CA SER A 102 -4.36 -33.25 9.99
C SER A 102 -5.38 -34.26 9.46
N ASP A 103 -6.42 -33.81 8.75
CA ASP A 103 -7.44 -34.67 8.12
C ASP A 103 -7.81 -34.16 6.70
N PRO A 104 -6.95 -34.42 5.70
CA PRO A 104 -7.12 -33.86 4.35
C PRO A 104 -8.26 -34.49 3.56
N ALA A 105 -8.72 -35.68 3.98
CA ALA A 105 -9.83 -36.39 3.34
C ALA A 105 -11.16 -35.75 3.72
N GLN A 106 -11.36 -35.43 5.00
CA GLN A 106 -12.64 -34.96 5.52
C GLN A 106 -12.75 -33.44 5.59
N ILE A 107 -11.65 -32.74 5.82
CA ILE A 107 -11.65 -31.28 5.99
C ILE A 107 -11.12 -30.64 4.71
N LYS A 108 -11.88 -29.71 4.12
CA LYS A 108 -11.43 -28.90 2.98
C LYS A 108 -11.21 -27.45 3.43
N PRO A 109 -10.12 -26.80 3.00
CA PRO A 109 -9.90 -25.39 3.28
C PRO A 109 -10.91 -24.52 2.53
N SER A 110 -11.10 -23.27 2.97
CA SER A 110 -11.95 -22.36 2.20
C SER A 110 -11.30 -22.07 0.85
N ILE A 111 -12.12 -21.93 -0.19
CA ILE A 111 -11.66 -21.43 -1.50
C ILE A 111 -12.43 -20.14 -1.73
N PRO A 112 -11.78 -18.97 -1.62
CA PRO A 112 -12.44 -17.70 -1.88
C PRO A 112 -12.77 -17.62 -3.37
N SER A 113 -14.05 -17.77 -3.71
CA SER A 113 -14.58 -17.61 -5.07
C SER A 113 -15.24 -16.24 -5.29
N GLU A 114 -15.58 -15.55 -4.20
CA GLU A 114 -16.21 -14.24 -4.21
C GLU A 114 -15.25 -13.16 -4.71
N ARG A 115 -15.78 -12.23 -5.52
CA ARG A 115 -15.01 -11.15 -6.14
C ARG A 115 -14.43 -10.22 -5.07
N GLU A 116 -15.21 -9.96 -4.03
CA GLU A 116 -14.92 -9.12 -2.87
C GLU A 116 -13.61 -9.54 -2.19
N PHE A 117 -13.31 -10.85 -2.17
CA PHE A 117 -12.07 -11.34 -1.58
C PHE A 117 -10.84 -10.81 -2.33
N CYS A 118 -10.85 -10.86 -3.66
CA CYS A 118 -9.78 -10.34 -4.49
C CYS A 118 -9.64 -8.82 -4.37
N LEU A 119 -10.77 -8.11 -4.23
CA LEU A 119 -10.84 -6.66 -4.13
C LEU A 119 -10.15 -6.10 -2.88
N ARG A 120 -10.04 -6.87 -1.79
CA ARG A 120 -9.25 -6.48 -0.60
C ARG A 120 -7.84 -6.01 -0.94
N CYS A 121 -7.26 -6.59 -2.00
CA CYS A 121 -5.96 -6.19 -2.52
C CYS A 121 -6.09 -5.37 -3.81
N HIS A 122 -6.91 -5.82 -4.76
CA HIS A 122 -6.91 -5.34 -6.15
C HIS A 122 -7.92 -4.22 -6.45
N GLU A 123 -8.73 -3.79 -5.50
CA GLU A 123 -9.47 -2.54 -5.64
C GLU A 123 -8.50 -1.34 -5.58
N TYR A 124 -8.84 -0.27 -6.28
CA TYR A 124 -8.06 0.96 -6.23
C TYR A 124 -7.94 1.51 -4.80
N SER A 125 -6.70 1.78 -4.39
CA SER A 125 -6.34 2.48 -3.18
C SER A 125 -5.09 3.34 -3.43
N PRO A 126 -5.10 4.65 -3.11
CA PRO A 126 -3.94 5.52 -3.30
C PRO A 126 -2.70 5.07 -2.52
N SER A 127 -2.92 4.36 -1.41
CA SER A 127 -1.85 3.87 -0.54
C SER A 127 -1.12 2.66 -1.13
N ARG A 128 -1.61 2.08 -2.23
CA ARG A 128 -0.93 0.95 -2.88
C ARG A 128 0.33 1.43 -3.62
N PRO A 129 1.43 0.66 -3.56
CA PRO A 129 2.64 0.98 -4.30
C PRO A 129 2.35 1.19 -5.78
N THR A 130 3.04 2.13 -6.38
CA THR A 130 2.78 2.45 -7.76
C THR A 130 3.14 1.29 -8.67
N GLY A 131 2.22 0.95 -9.58
CA GLY A 131 2.38 -0.20 -10.46
C GLY A 131 1.87 -1.53 -9.88
N PHE A 132 1.36 -1.56 -8.64
CA PHE A 132 0.56 -2.70 -8.16
C PHE A 132 -0.71 -2.86 -9.01
N PRO A 133 -1.11 -4.07 -9.43
CA PRO A 133 -2.32 -4.28 -10.22
C PRO A 133 -3.57 -3.89 -9.45
N GLN A 134 -4.28 -2.87 -9.93
CA GLN A 134 -5.55 -2.40 -9.35
C GLN A 134 -6.60 -2.25 -10.44
N ILE A 135 -7.86 -2.39 -10.06
CA ILE A 135 -9.02 -2.25 -10.93
C ILE A 135 -10.09 -1.37 -10.29
N ASP A 136 -10.97 -0.81 -11.13
CA ASP A 136 -12.26 -0.29 -10.71
C ASP A 136 -13.27 -1.45 -10.77
N PRO A 137 -13.83 -1.90 -9.63
CA PRO A 137 -14.71 -3.07 -9.61
C PRO A 137 -16.03 -2.85 -10.37
N VAL A 138 -16.46 -1.61 -10.57
CA VAL A 138 -17.70 -1.25 -11.28
C VAL A 138 -17.49 -1.36 -12.80
N ARG A 139 -16.28 -1.08 -13.29
CA ARG A 139 -15.98 -1.07 -14.73
C ARG A 139 -15.35 -2.37 -15.23
N HIS A 140 -14.50 -2.99 -14.43
CA HIS A 140 -13.72 -4.14 -14.88
C HIS A 140 -14.55 -5.43 -14.79
N ASN A 141 -15.31 -5.75 -15.84
CA ASN A 141 -16.16 -6.95 -15.92
C ASN A 141 -17.09 -7.09 -14.70
N PRO A 142 -18.04 -6.15 -14.51
CA PRO A 142 -18.98 -6.21 -13.40
C PRO A 142 -19.75 -7.54 -13.43
N MET A 143 -20.15 -8.02 -12.25
CA MET A 143 -20.92 -9.27 -12.06
C MET A 143 -20.19 -10.58 -12.45
N SER A 144 -18.93 -10.52 -12.88
CA SER A 144 -18.10 -11.71 -13.14
C SER A 144 -17.11 -11.98 -12.01
N PHE A 145 -16.92 -13.26 -11.67
CA PHE A 145 -15.85 -13.68 -10.76
C PHE A 145 -14.50 -13.51 -11.43
N CYS A 146 -13.50 -13.06 -10.66
CA CYS A 146 -12.13 -12.87 -11.15
C CYS A 146 -11.56 -14.18 -11.71
N SER A 147 -11.88 -15.30 -11.07
CA SER A 147 -11.42 -16.65 -11.41
C SER A 147 -11.93 -17.16 -12.76
N ASN A 148 -12.96 -16.55 -13.34
CA ASN A 148 -13.45 -16.92 -14.67
C ASN A 148 -12.47 -16.52 -15.78
N CYS A 149 -11.63 -15.51 -15.53
CA CYS A 149 -10.65 -15.00 -16.50
C CYS A 149 -9.20 -15.14 -16.00
N HIS A 150 -8.97 -15.06 -14.70
CA HIS A 150 -7.64 -15.13 -14.10
C HIS A 150 -7.48 -16.38 -13.25
N ASP A 151 -6.34 -17.06 -13.36
CA ASP A 151 -6.00 -18.12 -12.43
C ASP A 151 -5.47 -17.52 -11.11
N PRO A 152 -6.12 -17.72 -9.95
CA PRO A 152 -5.66 -17.14 -8.68
C PRO A 152 -4.28 -17.64 -8.23
N HIS A 153 -3.85 -18.82 -8.70
CA HIS A 153 -2.53 -19.35 -8.42
C HIS A 153 -1.49 -18.76 -9.37
N ALA A 154 -1.81 -18.47 -10.62
CA ALA A 154 -0.89 -17.83 -11.56
C ALA A 154 -1.61 -16.74 -12.37
N PRO A 155 -1.94 -15.60 -11.74
CA PRO A 155 -2.73 -14.60 -12.43
C PRO A 155 -1.86 -13.91 -13.47
N GLU A 156 -2.29 -13.99 -14.73
CA GLU A 156 -1.69 -13.28 -15.84
C GLU A 156 -2.67 -12.21 -16.33
N PRO A 157 -2.20 -11.00 -16.65
CA PRO A 157 -3.00 -10.05 -17.40
C PRO A 157 -3.32 -10.68 -18.77
N PRO A 158 -4.60 -10.72 -19.20
CA PRO A 158 -4.99 -11.33 -20.47
C PRO A 158 -4.41 -10.59 -21.69
N VAL A 159 -3.94 -9.35 -21.49
CA VAL A 159 -3.34 -8.51 -22.53
C VAL A 159 -1.89 -8.25 -22.16
N ILE A 160 -0.98 -8.67 -23.04
CA ILE A 160 0.44 -8.31 -22.95
C ILE A 160 0.53 -6.80 -23.19
N PRO A 161 1.13 -6.02 -22.26
CA PRO A 161 1.28 -4.58 -22.45
C PRO A 161 2.01 -4.26 -23.76
N GLY A 162 1.35 -3.53 -24.65
CA GLY A 162 1.89 -3.07 -25.93
C GLY A 162 2.05 -1.55 -25.97
N GLN A 163 2.81 -1.07 -26.97
CA GLN A 163 3.03 0.36 -27.21
C GLN A 163 3.47 1.11 -25.94
N CYS A 164 2.78 2.18 -25.59
CA CYS A 164 3.06 3.02 -24.41
C CYS A 164 3.05 2.19 -23.11
N SER A 165 2.12 1.24 -22.96
CA SER A 165 1.95 0.48 -21.72
C SER A 165 3.06 -0.54 -21.46
N ALA A 166 3.83 -0.92 -22.48
CA ALA A 166 4.99 -1.79 -22.34
C ALA A 166 6.08 -1.16 -21.47
N CYS A 167 6.33 0.14 -21.64
CA CYS A 167 7.30 0.90 -20.83
C CYS A 167 6.64 1.70 -19.70
N HIS A 168 5.44 2.24 -19.92
CA HIS A 168 4.69 3.07 -18.97
C HIS A 168 3.55 2.30 -18.28
N GLY A 169 3.77 1.02 -17.98
CA GLY A 169 2.75 0.14 -17.40
C GLY A 169 2.16 0.67 -16.10
N GLN A 170 2.94 1.38 -15.28
CA GLN A 170 2.46 2.04 -14.07
C GLN A 170 1.39 3.09 -14.36
N ILE A 171 1.66 4.02 -15.29
CA ILE A 171 0.72 5.08 -15.67
C ILE A 171 -0.51 4.47 -16.34
N ALA A 172 -0.31 3.45 -17.19
CA ALA A 172 -1.40 2.74 -17.84
C ALA A 172 -2.36 2.11 -16.81
N ARG A 173 -1.83 1.47 -15.75
CA ARG A 173 -2.63 0.88 -14.66
C ARG A 173 -3.36 1.93 -13.83
N GLN A 174 -2.75 3.07 -13.56
CA GLN A 174 -3.43 4.19 -12.88
C GLN A 174 -4.56 4.75 -13.75
N LYS A 175 -4.29 5.02 -15.03
CA LYS A 175 -5.30 5.52 -15.97
C LYS A 175 -6.46 4.56 -16.12
N ALA A 176 -6.22 3.24 -16.10
CA ALA A 176 -7.25 2.22 -16.26
C ALA A 176 -8.38 2.30 -15.20
N VAL A 177 -8.10 2.89 -14.03
CA VAL A 177 -9.11 3.12 -12.99
C VAL A 177 -9.65 4.55 -12.96
N SER A 178 -9.08 5.47 -13.77
CA SER A 178 -9.46 6.89 -13.81
C SER A 178 -10.72 7.18 -14.63
N HIS A 179 -11.25 8.41 -14.55
CA HIS A 179 -12.33 8.87 -15.42
C HIS A 179 -11.97 8.89 -16.92
N HIS A 180 -10.67 8.92 -17.27
CA HIS A 180 -10.18 8.86 -18.64
C HIS A 180 -9.77 7.45 -19.08
N ALA A 181 -10.19 6.40 -18.37
CA ALA A 181 -9.80 5.01 -18.66
C ALA A 181 -9.99 4.62 -20.13
N GLY A 182 -11.07 5.08 -20.78
CA GLY A 182 -11.40 4.75 -22.17
C GLY A 182 -10.69 5.56 -23.27
N LEU A 183 -9.88 6.57 -22.93
CA LEU A 183 -9.16 7.37 -23.95
C LEU A 183 -7.82 6.71 -24.32
N GLU A 184 -7.34 6.87 -25.54
CA GLU A 184 -5.98 6.41 -25.87
C GLU A 184 -4.93 7.36 -25.30
N CYS A 185 -3.70 6.87 -25.05
CA CYS A 185 -2.61 7.73 -24.55
C CYS A 185 -2.33 8.89 -25.51
N THR A 186 -2.43 8.62 -26.81
CA THR A 186 -2.17 9.57 -27.89
C THR A 186 -3.29 10.59 -28.09
N THR A 187 -4.42 10.45 -27.41
CA THR A 187 -5.45 11.50 -27.39
C THR A 187 -4.90 12.77 -26.75
N CYS A 188 -4.06 12.64 -25.70
CA CYS A 188 -3.50 13.77 -24.96
C CYS A 188 -2.00 13.99 -25.21
N HIS A 189 -1.27 12.92 -25.52
CA HIS A 189 0.18 12.96 -25.64
C HIS A 189 0.63 12.78 -27.09
N GLU A 190 1.53 13.63 -27.56
CA GLU A 190 2.25 13.40 -28.81
C GLU A 190 3.61 12.79 -28.48
N ALA A 191 3.89 11.60 -29.03
CA ALA A 191 5.13 10.88 -28.80
C ALA A 191 5.80 10.59 -30.15
N PRO A 192 6.92 11.26 -30.48
CA PRO A 192 7.69 10.95 -31.68
C PRO A 192 8.18 9.49 -31.67
N GLU A 193 8.41 8.88 -32.83
CA GLU A 193 8.92 7.50 -32.91
C GLU A 193 10.28 7.37 -32.23
N GLU A 194 11.11 8.42 -32.25
CA GLU A 194 12.40 8.47 -31.57
C GLU A 194 12.28 8.32 -30.05
N HIS A 195 11.14 8.70 -29.46
CA HIS A 195 10.88 8.46 -28.03
C HIS A 195 10.89 6.97 -27.70
N LYS A 196 10.41 6.11 -28.60
CA LYS A 196 10.37 4.65 -28.39
C LYS A 196 11.76 4.02 -28.37
N VAL A 197 12.73 4.66 -29.03
CA VAL A 197 14.11 4.19 -29.13
C VAL A 197 15.02 4.87 -28.09
N THR A 198 14.81 6.17 -27.85
CA THR A 198 15.68 7.01 -27.00
C THR A 198 14.87 7.85 -25.97
N PRO A 199 14.09 7.21 -25.08
CA PRO A 199 13.09 7.88 -24.25
C PRO A 199 13.64 8.89 -23.23
N ARG A 200 14.96 8.82 -22.94
CA ARG A 200 15.62 9.76 -22.02
C ARG A 200 15.95 11.10 -22.67
N LEU A 201 16.17 11.11 -23.99
CA LEU A 201 16.55 12.30 -24.75
C LEU A 201 15.33 12.95 -25.40
N VAL A 202 14.46 12.13 -25.98
CA VAL A 202 13.21 12.60 -26.61
C VAL A 202 12.07 12.29 -25.66
N ARG A 203 11.36 13.32 -25.20
CA ARG A 203 10.20 13.19 -24.29
C ARG A 203 8.90 13.42 -25.05
N PRO A 204 7.81 12.72 -24.69
CA PRO A 204 6.49 13.01 -25.25
C PRO A 204 6.00 14.37 -24.74
N THR A 205 5.15 15.02 -25.52
CA THR A 205 4.49 16.27 -25.14
C THR A 205 3.22 15.98 -24.35
N LYS A 206 2.70 17.00 -23.67
CA LYS A 206 1.40 16.96 -22.99
C LYS A 206 0.67 18.29 -23.23
N PRO A 207 -0.65 18.37 -23.04
CA PRO A 207 -1.39 19.59 -23.30
C PRO A 207 -0.92 20.72 -22.38
N THR A 208 -0.55 21.86 -22.99
CA THR A 208 -0.14 23.08 -22.28
C THR A 208 -1.19 24.17 -22.33
N GLU A 209 -2.29 23.95 -23.05
CA GLU A 209 -3.38 24.89 -23.17
C GLU A 209 -4.67 24.36 -22.52
N ARG A 210 -5.42 25.29 -21.90
CA ARG A 210 -6.69 24.99 -21.24
C ARG A 210 -7.81 24.67 -22.24
N SER A 211 -7.67 25.14 -23.48
CA SER A 211 -8.53 24.84 -24.62
C SER A 211 -8.63 23.34 -24.89
N PHE A 212 -7.52 22.60 -24.74
CA PHE A 212 -7.48 21.16 -24.98
C PHE A 212 -8.44 20.41 -24.06
N CYS A 213 -8.29 20.57 -22.73
CA CYS A 213 -9.21 19.96 -21.77
C CYS A 213 -10.63 20.55 -21.92
N GLY A 214 -10.70 21.84 -22.28
CA GLY A 214 -11.91 22.56 -22.63
C GLY A 214 -12.72 21.91 -23.74
N GLY A 215 -12.08 21.24 -24.70
CA GLY A 215 -12.76 20.52 -25.79
C GLY A 215 -13.77 19.48 -25.30
N CYS A 216 -13.59 18.95 -24.08
CA CYS A 216 -14.55 18.05 -23.45
C CYS A 216 -15.21 18.64 -22.19
N HIS A 217 -14.53 19.52 -21.46
CA HIS A 217 -14.98 19.99 -20.15
C HIS A 217 -15.51 21.44 -20.15
N ALA A 218 -15.45 22.18 -21.26
CA ALA A 218 -16.07 23.51 -21.32
C ALA A 218 -17.61 23.41 -21.22
N ARG A 219 -18.26 24.51 -20.81
CA ARG A 219 -19.74 24.57 -20.73
C ARG A 219 -20.44 24.30 -22.05
N ASP A 220 -19.81 24.72 -23.13
CA ASP A 220 -20.28 24.68 -24.51
C ASP A 220 -19.62 23.55 -25.33
N ALA A 221 -18.82 22.68 -24.71
CA ALA A 221 -18.16 21.61 -25.44
C ALA A 221 -19.12 20.51 -25.88
N ASP A 222 -18.88 19.96 -27.07
CA ASP A 222 -19.70 18.90 -27.71
C ASP A 222 -19.32 17.50 -27.22
N SER A 223 -19.29 17.32 -25.89
CA SER A 223 -19.03 16.04 -25.24
C SER A 223 -20.29 15.51 -24.54
N PRO A 224 -20.38 14.20 -24.23
CA PRO A 224 -21.53 13.67 -23.52
C PRO A 224 -21.87 14.44 -22.22
N PRO A 225 -23.17 14.60 -21.87
CA PRO A 225 -23.59 15.44 -20.74
C PRO A 225 -23.17 14.92 -19.37
N HIS A 226 -22.79 13.63 -19.26
CA HIS A 226 -22.27 13.05 -18.03
C HIS A 226 -20.83 13.47 -17.72
N ILE A 227 -20.12 14.11 -18.67
CA ILE A 227 -18.77 14.62 -18.45
C ILE A 227 -18.85 15.93 -17.66
N PRO A 228 -18.11 16.09 -16.54
CA PRO A 228 -18.12 17.30 -15.74
C PRO A 228 -17.78 18.56 -16.54
N ARG A 229 -18.60 19.61 -16.39
CA ARG A 229 -18.44 20.88 -17.14
C ARG A 229 -17.99 22.03 -16.24
N ILE A 230 -17.06 22.83 -16.73
CA ILE A 230 -16.51 24.00 -16.05
C ILE A 230 -16.56 25.25 -16.93
N ASN A 231 -16.63 26.42 -16.30
CA ASN A 231 -16.39 27.68 -17.01
C ASN A 231 -14.90 27.94 -17.10
N LEU A 232 -14.30 27.76 -18.28
CA LEU A 232 -12.88 27.98 -18.50
C LEU A 232 -12.43 29.42 -18.18
N ARG A 233 -13.30 30.44 -18.24
CA ARG A 233 -12.89 31.81 -17.90
C ARG A 233 -12.75 32.04 -16.41
N LEU A 234 -13.52 31.31 -15.59
CA LEU A 234 -13.59 31.51 -14.14
C LEU A 234 -12.79 30.47 -13.35
N HIS A 235 -12.71 29.25 -13.84
CA HIS A 235 -12.13 28.13 -13.11
C HIS A 235 -10.59 28.21 -13.11
N ASN A 236 -10.04 28.86 -12.08
CA ASN A 236 -8.60 28.98 -11.78
C ASN A 236 -7.75 29.37 -13.02
N PRO A 237 -7.97 30.56 -13.60
CA PRO A 237 -7.49 30.92 -14.94
C PRO A 237 -5.97 31.02 -15.07
N ARG A 238 -5.23 31.03 -13.96
CA ARG A 238 -3.76 31.13 -13.93
C ARG A 238 -3.04 29.80 -14.11
N TYR A 239 -3.75 28.67 -14.01
CA TYR A 239 -3.17 27.34 -14.05
C TYR A 239 -3.74 26.54 -15.22
N VAL A 240 -2.91 25.64 -15.77
CA VAL A 240 -3.38 24.59 -16.67
C VAL A 240 -3.96 23.44 -15.86
N CYS A 241 -4.92 22.73 -16.44
CA CYS A 241 -5.80 21.80 -15.72
C CYS A 241 -5.00 20.74 -14.93
N TRP A 242 -3.95 20.18 -15.52
CA TRP A 242 -3.15 19.12 -14.91
C TRP A 242 -2.29 19.54 -13.71
N GLN A 243 -2.17 20.84 -13.43
CA GLN A 243 -1.50 21.32 -12.21
C GLN A 243 -2.32 21.04 -10.95
N CYS A 244 -3.63 20.86 -11.10
CA CYS A 244 -4.55 20.51 -10.01
C CYS A 244 -5.26 19.17 -10.25
N HIS A 245 -5.57 18.83 -11.51
CA HIS A 245 -6.29 17.60 -11.90
C HIS A 245 -5.36 16.63 -12.62
N TYR A 246 -4.83 15.62 -11.92
CA TYR A 246 -4.01 14.55 -12.49
C TYR A 246 -4.84 13.57 -13.34
N PRO A 247 -4.86 13.66 -14.69
CA PRO A 247 -5.88 12.99 -15.51
C PRO A 247 -5.78 11.45 -15.52
N HIS A 248 -4.65 10.90 -15.08
CA HIS A 248 -4.42 9.47 -14.93
C HIS A 248 -4.91 8.91 -13.60
N TYR A 249 -5.38 9.75 -12.67
CA TYR A 249 -5.83 9.33 -11.34
C TYR A 249 -7.36 9.34 -11.27
N PRO A 250 -7.97 8.42 -10.49
CA PRO A 250 -9.41 8.41 -10.26
C PRO A 250 -9.88 9.47 -9.25
N GLU A 251 -8.97 10.00 -8.43
CA GLU A 251 -9.29 10.93 -7.34
C GLU A 251 -9.50 12.38 -7.79
N THR A 252 -9.34 12.66 -9.08
CA THR A 252 -9.55 14.00 -9.61
C THR A 252 -11.00 14.12 -10.08
N PRO A 253 -11.86 14.84 -9.32
CA PRO A 253 -13.23 15.13 -9.75
C PRO A 253 -13.25 16.01 -11.01
#